data_AF-A0A1M6CHN0-F1
#
_entry.id   AF-A0A1M6CHN0-F1
#
_cell.length_a   1.000
_cell.length_b   1.000
_cell.length_c   1.000
_cell.angle_alpha   90.00
_cell.angle_beta   90.00
_cell.angle_gamma   90.00
#
_symmetry.space_group_name_H-M   'P 1'
#
loop_
_entity.id
_entity.type
_entity.pdbx_description
1 polymer ?
#
loop_
_entity_poly.entity_id
_entity_poly.type
_entity_poly.pdbx_seq_one_letter_code
_entity_poly.pdbx_strand_id
1 'polypeptide(L)'
;MRIRIDFQLNRQFGVVENIIFRLVLNGFTDSREIAKALSLFSDSIIANGIKLLVNHQIMAADIEAGKLYLSEPLIAIIDMCLENTYEIDVPSELEGYIKGDGLMISGIADEESYSLKSAVLFELLPGIRLDMYMDSIDFVLCEERGVQHE
;
A
#
# COMPACT_ATOMS: atom_id res chain seq x y z
N MET A 1 3.83 -21.73 -1.51
CA MET A 1 4.40 -20.74 -2.46
C MET A 1 4.84 -19.53 -1.65
N ARG A 2 5.97 -18.87 -1.98
CA ARG A 2 6.30 -17.61 -1.31
C ARG A 2 5.52 -16.47 -1.95
N ILE A 3 4.87 -15.67 -1.11
CA ILE A 3 3.94 -14.63 -1.53
C ILE A 3 4.50 -13.27 -1.11
N ARG A 4 4.52 -12.33 -2.05
CA ARG A 4 4.80 -10.92 -1.78
C ARG A 4 3.48 -10.17 -1.67
N ILE A 5 3.37 -9.30 -0.67
CA ILE A 5 2.23 -8.41 -0.48
C ILE A 5 2.59 -7.03 -1.06
N ASP A 6 1.88 -6.61 -2.10
CA ASP A 6 1.93 -5.23 -2.60
C ASP A 6 0.77 -4.42 -2.01
N PHE A 7 1.02 -3.14 -1.74
CA PHE A 7 0.06 -2.24 -1.11
C PHE A 7 -0.50 -1.26 -2.14
N GLN A 8 -1.82 -1.10 -2.13
CA GLN A 8 -2.51 -0.14 -2.99
C GLN A 8 -3.48 0.69 -2.17
N LEU A 9 -3.71 1.94 -2.57
CA LEU A 9 -4.83 2.68 -2.00
C LEU A 9 -6.14 2.06 -2.51
N ASN A 10 -7.16 2.05 -1.67
CA ASN A 10 -8.45 1.57 -2.10
C ASN A 10 -9.15 2.59 -3.02
N ARG A 11 -10.35 2.22 -3.49
CA ARG A 11 -11.15 3.02 -4.44
C ARG A 11 -11.62 4.39 -3.95
N GLN A 12 -11.40 4.74 -2.68
CA GLN A 12 -11.77 6.04 -2.12
C GLN A 12 -10.84 7.15 -2.58
N PHE A 13 -9.60 6.77 -2.92
CA PHE A 13 -8.55 7.69 -3.33
C PHE A 13 -8.57 7.88 -4.84
N GLY A 14 -8.39 9.12 -5.29
CA GLY A 14 -8.33 9.46 -6.69
C GLY A 14 -7.01 9.06 -7.34
N VAL A 15 -6.89 9.38 -8.63
CA VAL A 15 -5.70 9.08 -9.43
C VAL A 15 -4.45 9.79 -8.88
N VAL A 16 -4.60 11.04 -8.42
CA VAL A 16 -3.49 11.84 -7.91
C VAL A 16 -2.93 11.23 -6.64
N GLU A 17 -3.79 10.85 -5.70
CA GLU A 17 -3.38 10.23 -4.46
C GLU A 17 -2.68 8.88 -4.70
N ASN A 18 -3.22 8.08 -5.61
CA ASN A 18 -2.62 6.81 -6.01
C ASN A 18 -1.21 7.00 -6.58
N ILE A 19 -1.02 7.98 -7.49
CA ILE A 19 0.29 8.25 -8.06
C ILE A 19 1.29 8.72 -6.99
N ILE A 20 0.88 9.65 -6.11
CA ILE A 20 1.75 10.12 -5.03
C ILE A 20 2.15 8.95 -4.12
N PHE A 21 1.18 8.15 -3.68
CA PHE A 21 1.44 6.99 -2.84
C PHE A 21 2.40 6.00 -3.50
N ARG A 22 2.20 5.66 -4.78
CA ARG A 22 3.11 4.76 -5.51
C ARG A 22 4.50 5.35 -5.69
N LEU A 23 4.64 6.66 -5.91
CA LEU A 23 5.96 7.30 -6.00
C LEU A 23 6.69 7.20 -4.65
N VAL A 24 6.02 7.52 -3.55
CA VAL A 24 6.62 7.47 -2.20
C VAL A 24 6.94 6.04 -1.78
N LEU A 25 6.04 5.08 -2.05
CA LEU A 25 6.27 3.65 -1.83
C LEU A 25 7.50 3.13 -2.58
N ASN A 26 7.79 3.67 -3.76
CA ASN A 26 8.98 3.34 -4.56
C ASN A 26 10.23 4.18 -4.21
N GLY A 27 10.19 4.96 -3.12
CA GLY A 27 11.36 5.67 -2.60
C GLY A 27 11.53 7.11 -3.07
N PHE A 28 10.59 7.68 -3.84
CA PHE A 28 10.61 9.11 -4.15
C PHE A 28 10.17 9.92 -2.94
N THR A 29 11.02 10.80 -2.43
CA THR A 29 10.74 11.54 -1.19
C THR A 29 10.71 13.06 -1.39
N ASP A 30 11.35 13.62 -2.43
CA ASP A 30 11.34 15.07 -2.66
C ASP A 30 9.98 15.50 -3.26
N SER A 31 9.29 16.41 -2.56
CA SER A 31 7.96 16.90 -2.96
C SER A 31 7.96 17.61 -4.32
N ARG A 32 9.07 18.24 -4.73
CA ARG A 32 9.18 18.91 -6.04
C ARG A 32 9.36 17.90 -7.15
N GLU A 33 10.09 16.81 -6.92
CA GLU A 33 10.18 15.70 -7.88
C GLU A 33 8.83 15.02 -8.09
N ILE A 34 8.10 14.77 -7.00
CA ILE A 34 6.75 14.22 -7.05
C ILE A 34 5.80 15.17 -7.79
N ALA A 35 5.85 16.47 -7.51
CA ALA A 35 5.02 17.46 -8.20
C ALA A 35 5.35 17.54 -9.70
N LYS A 36 6.63 17.43 -10.08
CA LYS A 36 7.04 17.38 -11.49
C LYS A 36 6.51 16.13 -12.21
N ALA A 37 6.49 14.97 -11.54
CA ALA A 37 5.89 13.75 -12.10
C ALA A 37 4.36 13.90 -12.33
N LEU A 38 3.73 14.83 -11.61
CA LEU A 38 2.30 15.15 -11.68
C LEU A 38 2.02 16.43 -12.48
N SER A 39 2.89 16.81 -13.43
CA SER A 39 2.81 18.09 -14.15
C SER A 39 1.51 18.34 -14.93
N LEU A 40 0.67 17.32 -15.12
CA LEU A 40 -0.66 17.43 -15.73
C LEU A 40 -1.73 17.96 -14.75
N PHE A 41 -1.45 17.95 -13.45
CA PHE A 41 -2.33 18.42 -12.39
C PHE A 41 -1.85 19.76 -11.84
N SER A 42 -2.77 20.59 -11.34
CA SER A 42 -2.41 21.84 -10.68
C SER A 42 -1.80 21.59 -9.30
N ASP A 43 -0.93 22.49 -8.86
CA ASP A 43 -0.34 22.45 -7.52
C ASP A 43 -1.39 22.33 -6.41
N SER A 44 -2.55 22.96 -6.58
CA SER A 44 -3.67 22.86 -5.63
C SER A 44 -4.26 21.45 -5.53
N ILE A 45 -4.36 20.73 -6.66
CA ILE A 45 -4.86 19.36 -6.70
C ILE A 45 -3.83 18.44 -6.03
N ILE A 46 -2.54 18.61 -6.36
CA ILE A 46 -1.44 17.83 -5.77
C ILE A 46 -1.39 18.04 -4.26
N ALA A 47 -1.43 19.29 -3.80
CA ALA A 47 -1.42 19.63 -2.38
C ALA A 47 -2.62 19.05 -1.62
N ASN A 48 -3.82 19.05 -2.23
CA ASN A 48 -5.00 18.42 -1.65
C ASN A 48 -4.85 16.90 -1.54
N GLY A 49 -4.27 16.25 -2.56
CA GLY A 49 -4.00 14.81 -2.52
C GLY A 49 -2.99 14.44 -1.43
N ILE A 50 -1.90 15.20 -1.30
CA ILE A 50 -0.94 15.04 -0.19
C ILE A 50 -1.64 15.19 1.15
N LYS A 51 -2.42 16.28 1.32
CA LYS A 51 -3.17 16.54 2.55
C LYS A 51 -4.12 15.39 2.89
N LEU A 52 -4.83 14.84 1.90
CA LEU A 52 -5.75 13.73 2.10
C LEU A 52 -5.01 12.50 2.64
N LEU A 53 -3.86 12.17 2.06
CA LEU A 53 -3.05 11.00 2.46
C LEU A 53 -2.41 11.18 3.84
N VAL A 54 -1.98 12.40 4.18
CA VAL A 54 -1.48 12.72 5.52
C VAL A 54 -2.60 12.61 6.57
N ASN A 55 -3.79 13.13 6.27
CA ASN A 55 -4.94 13.04 7.18
C ASN A 55 -5.38 11.59 7.46
N HIS A 56 -5.19 10.69 6.50
CA HIS A 56 -5.46 9.26 6.66
C HIS A 56 -4.30 8.49 7.28
N GLN A 57 -3.24 9.18 7.73
CA GLN A 57 -2.04 8.57 8.31
C GLN A 57 -1.38 7.54 7.38
N ILE A 58 -1.49 7.75 6.06
CA ILE A 58 -0.82 6.92 5.05
C ILE A 58 0.58 7.48 4.79
N MET A 59 0.71 8.81 4.85
CA MET A 59 1.98 9.51 4.69
C MET A 59 2.25 10.48 5.84
N ALA A 60 3.53 10.81 5.99
CA ALA A 60 4.02 11.92 6.78
C ALA A 60 4.69 12.95 5.84
N ALA A 61 4.63 14.22 6.22
CA ALA A 61 5.24 15.32 5.48
C ALA A 61 6.18 16.11 6.37
N ASP A 62 7.42 16.28 5.93
CA ASP A 62 8.37 17.24 6.48
C ASP A 62 8.33 18.49 5.59
N ILE A 63 7.61 19.50 6.06
CA ILE A 63 7.37 20.74 5.31
C ILE A 63 8.66 21.55 5.17
N GLU A 64 9.52 21.53 6.20
CA GLU A 64 10.76 22.30 6.20
C GLU A 64 11.79 21.70 5.23
N ALA A 65 11.91 20.38 5.22
CA ALA A 65 12.77 19.67 4.28
C ALA A 65 12.15 19.53 2.88
N GLY A 66 10.85 19.80 2.73
CA GLY A 66 10.09 19.60 1.49
C GLY A 66 10.01 18.12 1.09
N LYS A 67 9.85 17.23 2.06
CA LYS A 67 9.88 15.78 1.87
C LYS A 67 8.59 15.08 2.28
N LEU A 68 8.29 13.98 1.59
CA LEU A 68 7.18 13.08 1.87
C LEU A 68 7.71 11.69 2.17
N TYR A 69 7.05 11.02 3.12
CA TYR A 69 7.39 9.68 3.57
C TYR A 69 6.11 8.88 3.80
N LEU A 70 6.21 7.56 3.79
CA LEU A 70 5.16 6.73 4.38
C LEU A 70 5.10 6.99 5.88
N SER A 71 3.91 6.82 6.47
CA SER A 71 3.77 6.91 7.92
C SER A 71 4.48 5.75 8.62
N GLU A 72 4.93 5.97 9.86
CA GLU A 72 5.62 4.95 10.65
C GLU A 72 4.83 3.64 10.78
N PRO A 73 3.50 3.64 11.04
CA PRO A 73 2.75 2.40 11.12
C PRO A 73 2.73 1.66 9.78
N LEU A 74 2.64 2.35 8.65
CA LEU A 74 2.65 1.71 7.34
C LEU A 74 4.02 1.14 6.98
N ILE A 75 5.10 1.84 7.35
CA ILE A 75 6.47 1.32 7.22
C ILE A 75 6.60 0.02 8.03
N ALA A 76 6.14 0.00 9.28
CA ALA A 76 6.21 -1.19 10.11
C ALA A 76 5.42 -2.38 9.52
N ILE A 77 4.26 -2.13 8.90
CA ILE A 77 3.49 -3.18 8.20
C ILE A 77 4.28 -3.72 7.01
N ILE A 78 4.88 -2.84 6.20
CA ILE A 78 5.69 -3.23 5.05
C ILE A 78 6.91 -4.05 5.48
N ASP A 79 7.61 -3.59 6.51
CA ASP A 79 8.78 -4.29 7.05
C ASP A 79 8.40 -5.68 7.56
N MET A 80 7.28 -5.82 8.27
CA MET A 80 6.78 -7.14 8.70
C MET A 80 6.47 -8.06 7.51
N CYS A 81 5.93 -7.51 6.42
CA CYS A 81 5.71 -8.26 5.18
C CYS A 81 7.00 -8.68 4.46
N LEU A 82 8.11 -7.95 4.64
CA LEU A 82 9.40 -8.23 4.02
C LEU A 82 10.26 -9.17 4.86
N GLU A 83 10.24 -9.01 6.19
CA GLU A 83 11.06 -9.77 7.13
C GLU A 83 10.49 -11.17 7.39
N ASN A 84 9.16 -11.33 7.32
CA ASN A 84 8.50 -12.60 7.59
C ASN A 84 8.08 -13.29 6.30
N THR A 85 8.38 -14.58 6.21
CA THR A 85 7.83 -15.43 5.16
C THR A 85 6.53 -16.03 5.66
N TYR A 86 5.40 -15.62 5.09
CA TYR A 86 4.09 -16.18 5.43
C TYR A 86 3.82 -17.42 4.55
N GLU A 87 3.65 -18.57 5.19
CA GLU A 87 3.08 -19.75 4.52
C GLU A 87 1.56 -19.63 4.52
N ILE A 88 1.02 -19.24 3.38
CA ILE A 88 -0.43 -19.15 3.17
C ILE A 88 -0.85 -20.36 2.35
N ASP A 89 -1.76 -21.16 2.92
CA ASP A 89 -2.45 -22.22 2.17
C ASP A 89 -3.44 -21.56 1.21
N VAL A 90 -3.02 -21.45 -0.06
CA VAL A 90 -3.82 -20.88 -1.13
C VAL A 90 -4.62 -21.99 -1.82
N PRO A 91 -5.96 -21.89 -1.91
CA PRO A 91 -6.77 -22.79 -2.73
C PRO A 91 -6.26 -22.87 -4.17
N SER A 92 -6.23 -24.07 -4.75
CA SER A 92 -5.66 -24.30 -6.09
C SER A 92 -6.31 -23.46 -7.19
N GLU A 93 -7.58 -23.07 -7.01
CA GLU A 93 -8.34 -22.20 -7.90
C GLU A 93 -7.79 -20.77 -7.93
N LEU A 94 -7.14 -20.33 -6.84
CA LEU A 94 -6.61 -18.98 -6.68
C LEU A 94 -5.15 -18.85 -7.13
N GLU A 95 -4.42 -19.96 -7.26
CA GLU A 95 -3.00 -19.95 -7.67
C GLU A 95 -2.78 -19.26 -9.02
N GLY A 96 -3.70 -19.43 -9.97
CA GLY A 96 -3.59 -18.81 -11.30
C GLY A 96 -3.61 -17.29 -11.24
N TYR A 97 -4.39 -16.72 -10.33
CA TYR A 97 -4.46 -15.26 -10.14
C TYR A 97 -3.18 -14.72 -9.49
N ILE A 98 -2.63 -15.42 -8.50
CA ILE A 98 -1.40 -14.99 -7.82
C ILE A 98 -0.17 -15.04 -8.74
N LYS A 99 -0.10 -16.04 -9.63
CA LYS A 99 0.98 -16.17 -10.63
C LYS A 99 0.83 -15.18 -11.80
N GLY A 100 -0.40 -14.77 -12.09
CA GLY A 100 -0.75 -13.80 -13.13
C GLY A 100 -0.64 -12.34 -12.67
N ASP A 101 -1.77 -11.64 -12.65
CA ASP A 101 -1.86 -10.21 -12.35
C ASP A 101 -1.85 -9.89 -10.83
N GLY A 102 -1.83 -10.93 -9.98
CA GLY A 102 -1.97 -10.83 -8.54
C GLY A 102 -3.42 -10.99 -8.07
N LEU A 103 -3.58 -11.43 -6.82
CA LEU A 103 -4.89 -11.56 -6.18
C LEU A 103 -5.13 -10.36 -5.26
N MET A 104 -6.09 -9.52 -5.63
CA MET A 104 -6.50 -8.37 -4.82
C MET A 104 -7.39 -8.80 -3.66
N ILE A 105 -6.99 -8.45 -2.43
CA ILE A 105 -7.80 -8.54 -1.22
C ILE A 105 -8.26 -7.12 -0.89
N SER A 106 -9.52 -6.84 -1.23
CA SER A 106 -10.15 -5.55 -0.94
C SER A 106 -11.20 -5.70 0.14
N GLY A 107 -11.17 -4.83 1.15
CA GLY A 107 -12.14 -4.84 2.24
C GLY A 107 -13.55 -4.39 1.83
N ILE A 108 -13.76 -4.06 0.55
CA ILE A 108 -14.99 -3.46 0.04
C ILE A 108 -15.80 -4.42 -0.84
N ALA A 109 -15.28 -5.62 -1.11
CA ALA A 109 -15.94 -6.59 -1.98
C ALA A 109 -17.08 -7.33 -1.26
N ASP A 110 -16.81 -7.84 -0.05
CA ASP A 110 -17.72 -8.67 0.75
C ASP A 110 -17.21 -8.79 2.21
N GLU A 111 -18.05 -9.31 3.12
CA GLU A 111 -17.73 -9.48 4.54
C GLU A 111 -16.56 -10.45 4.80
N GLU A 112 -16.38 -11.46 3.94
CA GLU A 112 -15.30 -12.44 4.08
C GLU A 112 -13.96 -11.79 3.74
N SER A 113 -13.90 -11.01 2.66
CA SER A 113 -12.74 -10.22 2.25
C SER A 113 -12.37 -9.15 3.29
N TYR A 114 -13.35 -8.51 3.91
CA TYR A 114 -13.12 -7.58 5.03
C TYR A 114 -12.52 -8.32 6.24
N SER A 115 -13.08 -9.46 6.61
CA SER A 115 -12.60 -10.26 7.75
C SER A 115 -11.18 -10.78 7.52
N LEU A 116 -10.88 -11.25 6.30
CA LEU A 116 -9.54 -11.69 5.92
C LEU A 116 -8.53 -10.55 6.00
N LYS A 117 -8.87 -9.39 5.44
CA LYS A 117 -8.02 -8.20 5.47
C LYS A 117 -7.72 -7.76 6.91
N SER A 118 -8.73 -7.80 7.79
CA SER A 118 -8.58 -7.48 9.22
C SER A 118 -7.68 -8.48 9.93
N ALA A 119 -7.86 -9.77 9.68
CA ALA A 119 -7.03 -10.82 10.25
C ALA A 119 -5.55 -10.68 9.83
N VAL A 120 -5.30 -10.40 8.55
CA VAL A 120 -3.94 -10.15 8.04
C VAL A 120 -3.31 -8.97 8.75
N LEU A 121 -3.98 -7.81 8.82
CA LEU A 121 -3.42 -6.63 9.50
C LEU A 121 -3.13 -6.90 10.98
N PHE A 122 -4.03 -7.59 11.68
CA PHE A 122 -3.85 -7.91 13.11
C PHE A 122 -2.66 -8.83 13.35
N GLU A 123 -2.44 -9.80 12.46
CA GLU A 123 -1.30 -10.72 12.55
C GLU A 123 0.03 -10.03 12.22
N LEU A 124 0.03 -9.06 11.29
CA LEU A 124 1.23 -8.32 10.92
C LEU A 124 1.78 -7.48 12.08
N LEU A 125 0.92 -6.81 12.86
CA LEU A 125 1.36 -5.99 14.01
C LEU A 125 0.41 -6.17 15.20
N PRO A 126 0.58 -7.23 16.00
CA PRO A 126 -0.31 -7.50 17.13
C PRO A 126 -0.24 -6.38 18.16
N GLY A 127 -1.41 -5.91 18.61
CA GLY A 127 -1.53 -4.85 19.61
C GLY A 127 -1.44 -3.42 19.07
N ILE A 128 -1.24 -3.23 17.75
CA ILE A 128 -1.35 -1.93 17.09
C ILE A 128 -2.74 -1.80 16.46
N ARG A 129 -3.42 -0.67 16.69
CA ARG A 129 -4.71 -0.39 16.04
C ARG A 129 -4.49 0.01 14.59
N LEU A 130 -4.74 -0.94 13.69
CA LEU A 130 -4.63 -0.74 12.24
C LEU A 130 -5.97 -0.58 11.53
N ASP A 131 -7.06 -0.41 12.30
CA ASP A 131 -8.43 -0.27 11.78
C ASP A 131 -8.55 0.84 10.73
N MET A 132 -7.74 1.91 10.87
CA MET A 132 -7.69 3.02 9.89
C MET A 132 -7.24 2.61 8.49
N TYR A 133 -6.48 1.52 8.34
CA TYR A 133 -6.03 1.02 7.04
C TYR A 133 -7.02 0.05 6.39
N MET A 134 -7.98 -0.49 7.15
CA MET A 134 -9.08 -1.29 6.60
C MET A 134 -9.82 -0.53 5.51
N ASP A 135 -10.04 0.75 5.75
CA ASP A 135 -10.72 1.63 4.82
C ASP A 135 -9.74 2.48 4.01
N SER A 136 -8.44 2.18 3.98
CA SER A 136 -7.49 3.01 3.22
C SER A 136 -6.63 2.24 2.23
N ILE A 137 -6.22 1.02 2.58
CA ILE A 137 -5.17 0.30 1.85
C ILE A 137 -5.66 -1.09 1.53
N ASP A 138 -5.67 -1.49 0.26
CA ASP A 138 -5.92 -2.86 -0.17
C ASP A 138 -4.60 -3.61 -0.43
N PHE A 139 -4.65 -4.94 -0.40
CA PHE A 139 -3.48 -5.80 -0.59
C PHE A 139 -3.56 -6.54 -1.90
N VAL A 140 -2.44 -6.67 -2.60
CA VAL A 140 -2.32 -7.58 -3.74
C VAL A 140 -1.32 -8.66 -3.39
N LEU A 141 -1.79 -9.90 -3.36
CA LEU A 141 -0.92 -11.06 -3.21
C LEU A 141 -0.32 -11.41 -4.57
N CYS A 142 1.01 -11.37 -4.67
CA CYS A 142 1.77 -11.72 -5.85
C CYS A 142 2.71 -12.89 -5.54
N GLU A 143 3.04 -13.69 -6.55
CA GLU A 143 4.17 -14.62 -6.43
C GLU A 143 5.47 -13.86 -6.19
N GLU A 144 6.28 -14.33 -5.24
CA GLU A 144 7.65 -13.86 -5.07
C GLU A 144 8.48 -14.36 -6.27
N ARG A 145 8.54 -13.56 -7.34
CA ARG A 145 9.46 -13.82 -8.45
C ARG A 145 10.88 -13.62 -7.92
N GLY A 146 11.58 -14.72 -7.68
CA GLY A 146 13.00 -14.68 -7.31
C GLY A 146 13.75 -13.77 -8.26
N VAL A 147 14.66 -12.94 -7.73
CA VAL A 147 15.48 -12.01 -8.50
C VAL A 147 16.19 -12.79 -9.60
N GLN A 148 15.63 -12.78 -10.81
CA GLN A 148 16.34 -13.22 -12.00
C GLN A 148 17.32 -12.11 -12.33
N HIS A 149 18.50 -12.19 -11.72
CA HIS A 149 19.69 -11.57 -12.27
C HIS A 149 20.04 -12.34 -13.55
N GLU A 150 19.64 -11.80 -14.70
CA GLU A 150 20.33 -12.02 -15.98
C GLU A 150 21.22 -10.82 -16.30
#